data_AF-A0A946Q920-F1
#
_entry.id   AF-A0A946Q920-F1
#
_cell.length_a   1.000
_cell.length_b   1.000
_cell.length_c   1.000
_cell.angle_alpha   90.00
_cell.angle_beta   90.00
_cell.angle_gamma   90.00
#
_symmetry.space_group_name_H-M   'P 1'
#
loop_
_entity.id
_entity.type
_entity.pdbx_description
1 polymer ?
#
loop_
_entity_poly.entity_id
_entity_poly.type
_entity_poly.pdbx_seq_one_letter_code
_entity_poly.pdbx_strand_id
1 'polypeptide(L)' 'MNGQGVSNLHNLFITEVEKSLISAVLSHLGGNVTKTASYLGINRGTLIKRIKDYGISA' A
#
# COMPACT_ATOMS: atom_id res chain seq x y z
N MET A 1 -25.34 22.77 13.53
CA MET A 1 -25.06 22.65 12.09
C MET A 1 -23.81 21.79 11.94
N ASN A 2 -23.96 20.48 11.70
CA ASN A 2 -22.84 19.54 11.67
C ASN A 2 -22.33 19.35 10.24
N GLY A 3 -21.57 20.32 9.76
CA GLY A 3 -20.78 20.21 8.53
C GLY A 3 -19.33 19.93 8.86
N GLN A 4 -19.02 18.80 9.51
CA GLN A 4 -17.64 18.31 9.59
C GLN A 4 -17.32 17.69 8.23
N GLY A 5 -16.98 18.53 7.24
CA GLY A 5 -16.53 18.04 5.94
C GLY A 5 -15.35 17.11 6.13
N VAL A 6 -15.43 15.88 5.62
CA VAL A 6 -14.33 14.92 5.68
C VAL A 6 -13.20 15.43 4.78
N SER A 7 -12.34 16.25 5.34
CA SER A 7 -11.06 16.60 4.74
C SER A 7 -10.21 15.33 4.65
N ASN A 8 -9.44 15.19 3.57
CA ASN A 8 -8.49 14.09 3.38
C ASN A 8 -9.07 12.71 2.98
N LEU A 9 -10.35 12.61 2.61
CA LEU A 9 -10.97 11.35 2.17
C LEU A 9 -10.21 10.69 1.00
N HIS A 10 -9.75 11.49 0.03
CA HIS A 10 -8.98 10.98 -1.10
C HIS A 10 -7.70 10.27 -0.65
N ASN A 11 -6.93 10.88 0.25
CA ASN A 11 -5.70 10.28 0.73
C ASN A 11 -5.95 9.00 1.55
N LEU A 12 -7.02 9.00 2.37
CA LEU A 12 -7.45 7.82 3.11
C LEU A 12 -7.77 6.67 2.14
N PHE A 13 -8.59 6.94 1.13
CA PHE A 13 -8.98 5.94 0.15
C PHE A 13 -7.79 5.38 -0.62
N ILE A 14 -6.91 6.25 -1.15
CA ILE A 14 -5.70 5.82 -1.86
C ILE A 14 -4.82 4.96 -0.97
N THR A 15 -4.63 5.35 0.29
CA THR A 15 -3.81 4.59 1.25
C THR A 15 -4.36 3.19 1.50
N GLU A 16 -5.67 3.06 1.72
CA GLU A 16 -6.31 1.77 2.00
C GLU A 16 -6.30 0.83 0.78
N VAL A 17 -6.58 1.37 -0.40
CA VAL A 17 -6.54 0.60 -1.66
C VAL A 17 -5.11 0.14 -1.95
N GLU A 18 -4.14 1.03 -1.80
CA GLU A 18 -2.74 0.71 -2.03
C GLU A 18 -2.21 -0.34 -1.05
N LYS A 19 -2.53 -0.20 0.24
CA LYS A 19 -2.19 -1.19 1.27
C LYS A 19 -2.73 -2.58 0.92
N SER A 20 -4.00 -2.63 0.50
CA SER A 20 -4.66 -3.89 0.12
C SER A 20 -4.00 -4.54 -1.09
N LEU A 21 -3.69 -3.74 -2.12
CA LEU A 21 -3.00 -4.21 -3.33
C LEU A 21 -1.60 -4.77 -3.00
N ILE A 22 -0.81 -4.03 -2.22
CA ILE A 22 0.54 -4.46 -1.86
C ILE A 22 0.51 -5.74 -1.04
N SER A 23 -0.38 -5.84 -0.04
CA SER A 23 -0.49 -7.03 0.79
C SER A 23 -0.89 -8.27 -0.03
N ALA A 24 -1.86 -8.12 -0.95
CA ALA A 24 -2.30 -9.21 -1.81
C ALA A 24 -1.18 -9.73 -2.72
N VAL A 25 -0.44 -8.83 -3.39
CA VAL A 25 0.64 -9.23 -4.30
C VAL A 25 1.85 -9.78 -3.53
N LEU A 26 2.18 -9.19 -2.37
CA LEU A 26 3.25 -9.69 -1.52
C LEU A 26 2.98 -11.11 -1.04
N SER A 27 1.74 -11.39 -0.60
CA SER A 27 1.30 -12.74 -0.22
C SER A 27 1.31 -13.70 -1.42
N HIS A 28 0.77 -13.27 -2.57
CA HIS A 28 0.75 -14.06 -3.81
C HIS A 28 2.16 -14.49 -4.26
N LEU A 29 3.17 -13.66 -4.00
CA LEU A 29 4.58 -13.91 -4.34
C LEU A 29 5.41 -14.43 -3.17
N GLY A 30 4.77 -14.90 -2.10
CA GLY A 30 5.42 -15.55 -0.95
C GLY A 30 6.36 -14.65 -0.17
N GLY A 31 5.98 -13.38 0.03
CA GLY A 31 6.79 -12.39 0.76
C GLY A 31 7.99 -11.84 -0.02
N ASN A 32 8.16 -12.22 -1.29
CA ASN A 32 9.31 -11.77 -2.08
C ASN A 32 9.13 -10.31 -2.54
N VAL A 33 9.73 -9.39 -1.80
CA VAL A 33 9.68 -7.94 -2.06
C VAL A 33 10.22 -7.57 -3.45
N THR A 34 11.30 -8.21 -3.91
CA THR A 34 11.89 -7.89 -5.22
C THR A 34 10.93 -8.27 -6.35
N LYS A 35 10.37 -9.49 -6.32
CA LYS A 35 9.37 -9.92 -7.31
C LYS A 35 8.10 -9.07 -7.23
N THR A 36 7.66 -8.71 -6.03
CA THR A 36 6.49 -7.85 -5.81
C THR A 36 6.68 -6.47 -6.41
N ALA A 37 7.84 -5.84 -6.22
CA ALA A 37 8.15 -4.54 -6.80
C ALA A 37 8.12 -4.59 -8.33
N SER A 38 8.74 -5.61 -8.92
CA SER A 38 8.72 -5.83 -10.37
C SER A 38 7.29 -6.08 -10.89
N TYR A 39 6.50 -6.90 -10.18
CA TYR A 39 5.12 -7.22 -10.56
C TYR A 39 4.20 -5.99 -10.52
N LEU A 40 4.35 -5.16 -9.48
CA LEU A 40 3.60 -3.90 -9.33
C LEU A 40 4.13 -2.77 -10.23
N GLY A 41 5.26 -2.95 -10.90
CA GLY A 41 5.87 -1.92 -11.75
C GLY A 41 6.43 -0.73 -10.97
N ILE A 42 6.83 -0.93 -9.70
CA ILE A 42 7.39 0.14 -8.85
C ILE A 42 8.82 -0.15 -8.43
N ASN A 43 9.55 0.89 -8.04
CA ASN A 43 10.89 0.73 -7.50
C ASN A 43 10.84 -0.06 -6.17
N ARG A 44 11.80 -0.98 -5.97
CA ARG A 44 11.92 -1.80 -4.75
C ARG A 44 12.02 -0.95 -3.48
N GLY A 45 12.75 0.16 -3.51
CA GLY A 45 12.86 1.09 -2.39
C GLY A 45 11.52 1.75 -2.05
N THR A 46 10.73 2.12 -3.06
CA THR A 46 9.36 2.61 -2.88
C THR A 46 8.47 1.57 -2.21
N LEU A 47 8.53 0.31 -2.66
CA LEU A 47 7.76 -0.77 -2.04
C LEU A 47 8.13 -0.98 -0.58
N ILE A 48 9.43 -1.01 -0.24
CA ILE A 48 9.91 -1.16 1.14
C ILE A 48 9.37 -0.04 2.03
N LYS A 49 9.44 1.20 1.53
CA LYS A 49 8.90 2.36 2.26
C LYS A 49 7.40 2.20 2.51
N ARG A 50 6.62 1.83 1.48
CA ARG A 50 5.17 1.61 1.60
C ARG A 50 4.81 0.48 2.55
N ILE A 51 5.52 -0.65 2.50
CA ILE A 51 5.33 -1.76 3.45
C ILE A 51 5.50 -1.28 4.90
N LYS A 52 6.54 -0.49 5.17
CA LYS A 52 6.79 0.09 6.48
C LYS A 52 5.71 1.10 6.87
N ASP A 53 5.39 2.05 5.99
CA ASP A 53 4.45 3.13 6.25
C ASP A 53 3.02 2.60 6.49
N TYR A 54 2.64 1.49 5.85
CA TYR A 54 1.33 0.86 5.99
C TYR A 54 1.27 -0.25 7.06
N GLY A 55 2.41 -0.61 7.65
CA GLY A 55 2.50 -1.70 8.63
C GLY A 55 2.17 -3.07 8.05
N ILE A 56 2.58 -3.36 6.82
CA ILE A 56 2.32 -4.64 6.16
C ILE A 56 3.34 -5.67 6.66
N SER A 57 2.86 -6.77 7.21
CA SER A 57 3.68 -7.94 7.54
C SER A 57 3.47 -9.00 6.45
N ALA A 58 4.55 -9.65 6.04
CA ALA A 58 4.57 -10.71 5.04
C ALA A 58 4.06 -12.03 5.63
#